data_AF-A0A920TEP0-F1
#
_entry.id   AF-A0A920TEP0-F1
#
_cell.length_a   1.000
_cell.length_b   1.000
_cell.length_c   1.000
_cell.angle_alpha   90.00
_cell.angle_beta   90.00
_cell.angle_gamma   90.00
#
_symmetry.space_group_name_H-M   'P 1'
#
loop_
_entity.id
_entity.type
_entity.pdbx_description
1 polymer ?
#
loop_
_entity_poly.entity_id
_entity_poly.type
_entity_poly.pdbx_seq_one_letter_code
_entity_poly.pdbx_strand_id
1 'polypeptide(L)'
;MSIYKTPWTAESLTIEWISSILSTIDEYTSNKITGLRKEIISEGRGFSGEVWRIQLLYEDHPKGSKSIVAKFSSRKTQTQRIVKDML
;
A
#
# COMPACT_ATOMS: atom_id res chain seq x y z
N MET A 1 8.18 10.34 17.86
CA MET A 1 7.52 9.65 16.75
C MET A 1 7.58 10.55 15.53
N SER A 2 8.23 10.11 14.45
CA SER A 2 8.15 10.82 13.17
C SER A 2 6.74 10.62 12.63
N ILE A 3 5.99 11.72 12.43
CA ILE A 3 4.66 11.65 11.83
C ILE A 3 4.87 11.56 10.31
N TYR A 4 4.87 10.34 9.79
CA TYR A 4 4.90 10.15 8.35
C TYR A 4 3.54 10.53 7.75
N LYS A 5 3.54 11.37 6.71
CA LYS A 5 2.30 11.73 6.00
C LYS A 5 1.67 10.47 5.38
N THR A 6 0.37 10.30 5.54
CA THR A 6 -0.38 9.21 4.92
C THR A 6 -0.20 9.22 3.40
N PRO A 7 0.29 8.13 2.79
CA PRO A 7 0.45 8.05 1.35
C PRO A 7 -0.92 7.80 0.71
N TRP A 8 -1.43 8.80 -0.01
CA TRP A 8 -2.69 8.70 -0.74
C TRP A 8 -2.57 7.97 -2.09
N THR A 9 -1.35 7.56 -2.46
CA THR A 9 -1.06 6.82 -3.68
C THR A 9 -0.03 5.74 -3.42
N ALA A 10 -0.03 4.70 -4.26
CA ALA A 10 0.96 3.62 -4.17
C ALA A 10 2.38 4.15 -4.33
N GLU A 11 2.61 5.10 -5.22
CA GLU A 11 3.92 5.69 -5.51
C GLU A 11 4.46 6.48 -4.33
N SER A 12 3.61 7.20 -3.61
CA SER A 12 3.98 7.95 -2.39
C SER A 12 4.29 7.06 -1.19
N LEU A 13 4.00 5.75 -1.25
CA LEU A 13 4.30 4.79 -0.19
C LEU A 13 5.82 4.62 -0.02
N THR A 14 6.34 4.84 1.18
CA THR A 14 7.78 4.70 1.49
C THR A 14 8.05 3.55 2.45
N ILE A 15 9.33 3.13 2.51
CA ILE A 15 9.77 2.07 3.43
C ILE A 15 9.55 2.52 4.88
N GLU A 16 9.83 3.78 5.18
CA GLU A 16 9.74 4.35 6.53
C GLU A 16 8.28 4.40 6.99
N TRP A 17 7.36 4.79 6.10
CA TRP A 17 5.94 4.80 6.43
C TRP A 17 5.43 3.38 6.71
N ILE A 18 5.73 2.41 5.84
CA ILE A 18 5.29 1.02 6.05
C ILE A 18 5.91 0.45 7.33
N SER A 19 7.22 0.64 7.52
CA SER A 19 7.91 0.14 8.71
C SER A 19 7.33 0.74 9.98
N SER A 20 6.96 2.02 9.97
CA SER A 20 6.29 2.67 11.09
C SER A 20 4.92 2.08 11.39
N ILE A 21 4.12 1.73 10.38
CA ILE A 21 2.81 1.10 10.59
C ILE A 21 2.94 -0.35 11.03
N LEU A 22 3.84 -1.12 10.39
CA LEU A 22 4.06 -2.52 10.78
C LEU A 22 4.65 -2.64 12.18
N SER A 23 5.46 -1.67 12.63
CA SER A 23 5.99 -1.65 13.99
C SER A 23 4.93 -1.51 15.08
N THR A 24 3.70 -1.09 14.75
CA THR A 24 2.58 -1.03 15.71
C THR A 24 1.79 -2.34 15.79
N ILE A 25 2.16 -3.35 15.00
CA ILE A 25 1.51 -4.67 14.99
C ILE A 25 2.39 -5.61 15.79
N ASP A 26 1.89 -6.14 16.91
CA ASP A 26 2.65 -6.97 17.86
C ASP A 26 3.33 -8.20 17.22
N GLU A 27 2.79 -8.70 16.10
CA GLU A 27 3.32 -9.85 15.36
C GLU A 27 4.45 -9.49 14.38
N TYR A 28 4.77 -8.20 14.20
CA TYR A 28 5.84 -7.79 13.30
C TYR A 28 7.21 -8.03 13.94
N THR A 29 7.77 -9.21 13.70
CA THR A 29 9.19 -9.50 13.95
C THR A 29 10.04 -8.54 13.14
N SER A 30 11.00 -7.87 13.80
CA SER A 30 11.77 -6.68 13.40
C SER A 30 12.69 -6.85 12.17
N ASN A 31 12.28 -7.55 11.14
CA ASN A 31 13.07 -7.72 9.92
C ASN A 31 13.04 -6.43 9.13
N LYS A 32 14.22 -5.85 8.92
CA LYS A 32 14.38 -4.58 8.22
C LYS A 32 13.95 -4.71 6.76
N ILE A 33 12.95 -3.92 6.38
CA ILE A 33 12.54 -3.76 4.98
C ILE A 33 13.60 -2.90 4.29
N THR A 34 14.14 -3.40 3.18
CA THR A 34 15.18 -2.74 2.37
C THR A 34 14.63 -2.18 1.06
N GLY A 35 13.45 -2.63 0.65
CA GLY A 35 12.86 -2.20 -0.61
C GLY A 35 11.38 -2.52 -0.72
N LEU A 36 10.72 -1.83 -1.66
CA LEU A 36 9.33 -2.05 -2.03
C LEU A 36 9.23 -2.24 -3.53
N ARG A 37 8.57 -3.31 -3.96
CA ARG A 37 8.16 -3.46 -5.36
C ARG A 37 6.65 -3.33 -5.46
N LYS A 38 6.18 -2.44 -6.33
CA LYS A 38 4.78 -2.04 -6.45
C LYS A 38 4.25 -2.53 -7.78
N GLU A 39 3.15 -3.26 -7.73
CA GLU A 39 2.50 -3.84 -8.91
C GLU A 39 1.01 -3.52 -8.85
N ILE A 40 0.47 -2.93 -9.92
CA ILE A 40 -0.97 -2.74 -10.04
C ILE A 40 -1.61 -4.09 -10.36
N ILE A 41 -2.56 -4.51 -9.55
CA ILE A 41 -3.28 -5.79 -9.74
C ILE A 41 -4.74 -5.57 -10.16
N SER A 42 -5.27 -4.36 -9.99
CA SER A 42 -6.54 -3.94 -10.57
C SER A 42 -6.57 -2.44 -10.78
N GLU A 43 -6.95 -2.02 -11.97
CA GLU A 43 -7.10 -0.60 -12.33
C GLU A 43 -8.47 0.00 -11.94
N GLY A 44 -9.31 -0.76 -11.22
CA GLY A 44 -10.61 -0.28 -10.73
C GLY A 44 -11.70 -0.23 -11.82
N ARG A 45 -12.15 -1.40 -12.29
CA ARG A 45 -13.49 -1.54 -12.92
C ARG A 45 -14.46 -2.11 -11.88
N GLY A 46 -15.57 -1.41 -11.62
CA GLY A 46 -16.59 -1.81 -10.64
C GLY A 46 -16.21 -1.61 -9.17
N PHE A 47 -14.92 -1.64 -8.83
CA PHE A 47 -14.40 -1.22 -7.53
C PHE A 47 -13.94 0.23 -7.62
N SER A 48 -14.44 1.09 -6.74
CA SER A 48 -14.21 2.55 -6.67
C SER A 48 -12.74 2.98 -6.46
N GLY A 49 -11.77 2.08 -6.63
CA GLY A 49 -10.35 2.31 -6.37
C GLY A 49 -9.42 1.38 -7.16
N GLU A 50 -8.18 1.82 -7.33
CA GLU A 50 -7.08 1.01 -7.83
C GLU A 50 -6.54 0.12 -6.72
N VAL A 51 -6.18 -1.12 -7.06
CA VAL A 51 -5.62 -2.09 -6.11
C VAL A 51 -4.20 -2.42 -6.51
N TRP A 52 -3.30 -2.32 -5.55
CA TRP A 52 -1.87 -2.53 -5.72
C TRP A 52 -1.39 -3.64 -4.79
N ARG A 53 -0.52 -4.50 -5.32
CA ARG A 53 0.31 -5.42 -4.54
C ARG A 53 1.64 -4.73 -4.26
N ILE A 54 1.98 -4.65 -2.98
CA ILE A 54 3.25 -4.12 -2.50
C ILE A 54 4.07 -5.30 -1.98
N GLN A 55 5.07 -5.72 -2.73
CA GLN A 55 6.04 -6.74 -2.29
C GLN A 55 7.07 -6.07 -1.38
N LEU A 56 7.28 -6.67 -0.20
CA LEU A 56 8.24 -6.21 0.80
C LEU A 56 9.54 -6.97 0.59
N LEU A 57 10.63 -6.25 0.32
CA LEU A 57 11.97 -6.81 0.22
C LEU A 57 12.65 -6.63 1.58
N TYR A 58 13.21 -7.70 2.12
CA TYR A 58 13.86 -7.71 3.43
C TYR A 58 15.36 -7.98 3.28
N GLU A 59 16.15 -7.51 4.24
CA GLU A 59 17.60 -7.76 4.30
C GLU A 59 17.92 -9.26 4.43
N ASP A 60 17.12 -9.98 5.24
CA ASP A 60 17.22 -11.42 5.48
C ASP A 60 15.95 -12.17 5.07
N HIS A 61 15.99 -13.52 5.09
CA HIS A 61 14.83 -14.38 4.82
C HIS A 61 13.71 -14.13 5.86
N PRO A 62 12.64 -13.42 5.48
CA PRO A 62 11.63 -13.02 6.45
C PRO A 62 10.73 -14.21 6.80
N LYS A 63 10.43 -14.37 8.10
CA LYS A 63 9.38 -15.28 8.58
C LYS A 63 7.97 -14.68 8.45
N GLY A 64 7.85 -13.42 8.03
CA GLY A 64 6.59 -12.67 7.94
C GLY A 64 6.02 -12.50 6.53
N SER A 65 4.98 -11.69 6.43
CA SER A 65 4.30 -11.35 5.17
C SER A 65 5.26 -10.77 4.14
N LYS A 66 5.29 -11.39 2.96
CA LYS A 66 6.12 -10.98 1.81
C LYS A 66 5.45 -9.90 0.94
N SER A 67 4.15 -9.69 1.13
CA SER A 67 3.41 -8.69 0.37
C SER A 67 2.21 -8.17 1.14
N ILE A 68 1.83 -6.93 0.86
CA ILE A 68 0.61 -6.26 1.32
C ILE A 68 -0.26 -5.93 0.11
N VAL A 69 -1.57 -5.98 0.26
CA VAL A 69 -2.52 -5.45 -0.73
C VAL A 69 -3.03 -4.11 -0.24
N ALA A 70 -2.88 -3.07 -1.05
CA ALA A 70 -3.31 -1.72 -0.75
C ALA A 70 -4.34 -1.24 -1.77
N LYS A 71 -5.39 -0.59 -1.29
CA LYS A 71 -6.42 0.03 -2.12
C LYS A 71 -6.28 1.54 -2.05
N PHE A 72 -6.22 2.18 -3.21
CA PHE A 72 -6.18 3.63 -3.36
C PHE A 72 -7.37 4.11 -4.17
N SER A 73 -7.70 5.40 -4.06
CA SER A 73 -8.69 6.02 -4.95
C SER A 73 -8.25 5.87 -6.41
N SER A 74 -9.20 5.57 -7.31
CA SER A 74 -8.88 5.42 -8.72
C SER A 74 -8.49 6.77 -9.33
N ARG A 75 -7.47 6.76 -10.20
CA ARG A 75 -7.07 7.93 -11.00
C ARG A 75 -7.86 8.04 -12.30
N LYS A 76 -8.64 7.03 -12.67
CA LYS A 76 -9.45 7.05 -13.89
C LYS A 76 -10.68 7.94 -13.68
N THR A 77 -10.80 8.97 -14.51
CA THR A 77 -11.91 9.93 -14.49
C THR A 77 -13.27 9.26 -14.63
N GLN A 78 -13.37 8.17 -15.40
CA GLN A 78 -14.61 7.39 -15.54
C GLN A 78 -15.05 6.76 -14.20
N THR A 79 -14.11 6.16 -13.46
CA THR A 79 -14.39 5.55 -12.14
C THR A 79 -14.72 6.61 -11.09
N GLN A 80 -14.11 7.79 -11.16
CA GLN A 80 -14.42 8.91 -10.28
C GLN A 80 -15.82 9.50 -10.52
N ARG A 81 -16.32 9.49 -11.77
CA ARG A 81 -17.67 9.96 -12.11
C ARG A 81 -18.77 9.06 -11.53
N ILE A 82 -18.58 7.74 -11.58
CA ILE A 82 -19.54 6.78 -11.00
C ILE A 82 -19.76 7.05 -9.49
N VAL A 83 -18.70 7.41 -8.76
CA VAL A 83 -18.81 7.75 -7.32
C VAL A 83 -19.58 9.05 -7.10
N LYS A 84 -19.45 10.04 -8.00
CA LYS A 84 -20.16 11.32 -7.88
C LYS A 84 -21.66 11.19 -8.15
N ASP A 85 -22.07 10.27 -9.02
CA ASP A 85 -23.48 10.08 -9.38
C ASP A 85 -24.23 9.18 -8.37
N MET A 86 -23.53 8.58 -7.39
CA MET A 86 -24.11 7.74 -6.33
C MET A 86 -24.18 8.44 -4.95
N LEU A 87 -23.78 9.71 -4.86
CA LEU A 87 -23.86 10.56 -3.66
C LEU A 87 -24.89 11.66 -3.86
#